data_AF-A0A842RIB2-F1
#
_entry.id   AF-A0A842RIB2-F1
#
_cell.length_a   1.000
_cell.length_b   1.000
_cell.length_c   1.000
_cell.angle_alpha   90.00
_cell.angle_beta   90.00
_cell.angle_gamma   90.00
#
_symmetry.space_group_name_H-M   'P 1'
#
loop_
_entity.id
_entity.type
_entity.pdbx_description
1 polymer ?
#
loop_
_entity_poly.entity_id
_entity_poly.type
_entity_poly.pdbx_seq_one_letter_code
_entity_poly.pdbx_strand_id
1 'polypeptide(L)'
;MSEKIINAFNKNAPKKPTPPAINDPEAKRACNELNELLRRSDIESNASPSDEGRILTVFVHGYGSSKWLWIDPYFGTFGWLRDYRTNPSPRDYGWHQKPVPAHLLMPYRISFSPLIFPEGVFNYLMRKGHEVLAYSQIDPFGDIDTSAKELSNLLKAIRKIYGKKRIILVGHSRGGICIRKYLEGTKETSVEKVITLSSPHLGTNLTNFKVIKQPAIKILNQTRTIRNIWDVSGQREVKDLCWEQMKPKSPYLLNLKDQEKWPEIEYVAVAGESSIFTHVYAWRFRRESGKDLTKMFSLLKEKIANNSPNETVEDSSAKYHWIAYPQTILTVFKKIFLPEVRKGDGLVAVRSALLKKADREYTFPNNHEEIATSDQTNSLLLNEIKRTSKE
;
A
#
# COMPACT_ATOMS: atom_id res chain seq x y z
N MET A 1 10.48 -4.19 16.18
CA MET A 1 11.49 -4.31 15.10
C MET A 1 12.24 -2.98 15.07
N SER A 2 13.54 -2.94 15.36
CA SER A 2 14.26 -1.68 15.66
C SER A 2 14.46 -0.81 14.41
N GLU A 3 14.46 0.53 14.58
CA GLU A 3 14.67 1.55 13.54
C GLU A 3 15.88 1.29 12.63
N LYS A 4 16.92 0.65 13.16
CA LYS A 4 18.11 0.25 12.38
C LYS A 4 17.77 -0.77 11.29
N ILE A 5 16.79 -1.65 11.50
CA ILE A 5 16.37 -2.66 10.52
C ILE A 5 15.41 -2.07 9.46
N ILE A 6 14.69 -0.99 9.74
CA ILE A 6 13.83 -0.36 8.73
C ILE A 6 14.65 0.63 7.88
N ASN A 7 15.51 1.43 8.51
CA ASN A 7 16.31 2.44 7.81
C ASN A 7 17.54 1.86 7.06
N ALA A 8 18.11 0.73 7.49
CA ALA A 8 19.25 0.14 6.80
C ALA A 8 18.91 -0.49 5.44
N PHE A 9 17.63 -0.76 5.15
CA PHE A 9 17.24 -1.51 3.96
C PHE A 9 16.89 -0.64 2.74
N ASN A 10 16.70 0.67 2.86
CA ASN A 10 16.18 1.48 1.77
C ASN A 10 16.84 2.87 1.65
N LYS A 11 18.06 2.92 1.09
CA LYS A 11 18.72 4.19 0.73
C LYS A 11 17.92 5.04 -0.26
N ASN A 12 17.04 4.41 -1.05
CA ASN A 12 16.27 5.04 -2.12
C ASN A 12 14.82 5.37 -1.71
N ALA A 13 14.43 5.11 -0.46
CA ALA A 13 13.08 5.46 0.00
C ALA A 13 12.91 6.99 0.06
N PRO A 14 11.76 7.52 -0.40
CA PRO A 14 11.37 8.89 -0.15
C PRO A 14 11.40 9.19 1.35
N LYS A 15 11.93 10.37 1.72
CA LYS A 15 12.06 10.77 3.12
C LYS A 15 10.81 11.45 3.67
N LYS A 16 10.02 12.08 2.80
CA LYS A 16 8.78 12.78 3.14
C LYS A 16 7.77 12.64 1.99
N PRO A 17 6.47 12.54 2.29
CA PRO A 17 5.44 12.61 1.26
C PRO A 17 5.40 14.02 0.68
N THR A 18 5.08 14.12 -0.61
CA THR A 18 4.93 15.41 -1.30
C THR A 18 3.46 15.57 -1.72
N PRO A 19 2.76 16.65 -1.28
CA PRO A 19 1.43 16.94 -1.75
C PRO A 19 1.37 17.07 -3.28
N PRO A 20 0.21 16.82 -3.91
CA PRO A 20 0.04 16.97 -5.36
C PRO A 20 0.25 18.43 -5.77
N ALA A 21 0.86 18.65 -6.93
CA ALA A 21 1.01 19.98 -7.51
C ALA A 21 -0.31 20.44 -8.16
N ILE A 22 -1.13 21.17 -7.40
CA ILE A 22 -2.37 21.80 -7.91
C ILE A 22 -2.01 23.14 -8.55
N ASN A 23 -2.00 23.18 -9.89
CA ASN A 23 -1.59 24.35 -10.66
C ASN A 23 -2.70 25.39 -10.83
N ASP A 24 -3.97 24.98 -10.71
CA ASP A 24 -5.12 25.88 -10.80
C ASP A 24 -5.25 26.73 -9.51
N PRO A 25 -5.12 28.06 -9.59
CA PRO A 25 -5.26 28.95 -8.43
C PRO A 25 -6.66 28.93 -7.81
N GLU A 26 -7.71 28.71 -8.61
CA GLU A 26 -9.09 28.67 -8.14
C GLU A 26 -9.32 27.40 -7.31
N ALA A 27 -8.98 26.23 -7.87
CA ALA A 27 -9.03 24.96 -7.15
C ALA A 27 -8.22 24.99 -5.86
N LYS A 28 -7.02 25.59 -5.88
CA LYS A 28 -6.18 25.73 -4.69
C LYS A 28 -6.83 26.61 -3.61
N ARG A 29 -7.43 27.74 -4.00
CA ARG A 29 -8.16 28.62 -3.08
C ARG A 29 -9.35 27.90 -2.46
N ALA A 30 -10.15 27.22 -3.27
CA ALA A 30 -11.32 26.48 -2.82
C ALA A 30 -10.95 25.31 -1.90
N CYS A 31 -9.86 24.60 -2.17
CA CYS A 31 -9.33 23.57 -1.27
C CYS A 31 -8.91 24.16 0.10
N ASN A 32 -8.27 25.34 0.11
CA ASN A 32 -7.93 26.03 1.35
C ASN A 32 -9.19 26.45 2.13
N GLU A 33 -10.18 27.01 1.44
CA GLU A 33 -11.46 27.41 2.06
C GLU A 33 -12.20 26.21 2.64
N LEU A 34 -12.21 25.06 1.96
CA LEU A 34 -12.78 23.82 2.46
C LEU A 34 -12.08 23.35 3.75
N ASN A 35 -10.74 23.38 3.75
CA ASN A 35 -9.95 23.07 4.94
C ASN A 35 -10.27 24.04 6.09
N GLU A 36 -10.34 25.35 5.85
CA GLU A 36 -10.70 26.35 6.85
C GLU A 36 -12.11 26.13 7.42
N LEU A 37 -13.10 25.91 6.55
CA LEU A 37 -14.49 25.66 6.92
C LEU A 37 -14.63 24.45 7.85
N LEU A 38 -13.86 23.39 7.59
CA LEU A 38 -13.85 22.17 8.40
C LEU A 38 -12.84 22.21 9.55
N ARG A 39 -12.04 23.27 9.67
CA ARG A 39 -10.93 23.42 10.64
C ARG A 39 -9.90 22.31 10.51
N ARG A 40 -9.43 22.10 9.29
CA ARG A 40 -8.54 21.02 8.86
C ARG A 40 -7.38 21.56 8.04
N SER A 41 -6.40 20.70 7.80
CA SER A 41 -5.25 20.98 6.92
C SER A 41 -4.86 19.77 6.06
N ASP A 42 -5.69 18.73 6.10
CA ASP A 42 -5.38 17.42 5.56
C ASP A 42 -6.25 17.05 4.35
N ILE A 43 -7.11 17.94 3.88
CA ILE A 43 -7.87 17.73 2.64
C ILE A 43 -7.03 18.21 1.45
N GLU A 44 -6.95 17.40 0.41
CA GLU A 44 -6.36 17.74 -0.88
C GLU A 44 -7.41 17.59 -1.97
N SER A 45 -7.52 18.57 -2.86
CA SER A 45 -8.50 18.57 -3.94
C SER A 45 -8.01 19.42 -5.11
N ASN A 46 -8.16 18.92 -6.34
CA ASN A 46 -8.00 19.73 -7.55
C ASN A 46 -9.35 20.21 -8.12
N ALA A 47 -10.45 20.05 -7.37
CA ALA A 47 -11.77 20.49 -7.82
C ALA A 47 -11.89 22.01 -7.83
N SER A 48 -12.57 22.55 -8.84
CA SER A 48 -12.84 23.98 -8.98
C SER A 48 -14.33 24.30 -8.77
N PRO A 49 -14.68 25.40 -8.07
CA PRO A 49 -16.07 25.87 -7.99
C PRO A 49 -16.68 26.22 -9.34
N SER A 50 -15.89 26.70 -10.31
CA SER A 50 -16.34 27.05 -11.66
C SER A 50 -16.82 25.84 -12.50
N ASP A 51 -16.43 24.63 -12.10
CA ASP A 51 -16.77 23.37 -12.75
C ASP A 51 -18.08 22.74 -12.18
N GLU A 52 -19.10 23.53 -11.85
CA GLU A 52 -20.34 23.01 -11.24
C GLU A 52 -20.99 21.90 -12.09
N GLY A 53 -21.54 20.87 -11.44
CA GLY A 53 -22.14 19.72 -12.12
C GLY A 53 -21.15 18.67 -12.63
N ARG A 54 -19.83 18.94 -12.62
CA ARG A 54 -18.82 17.91 -12.91
C ARG A 54 -18.73 16.87 -11.81
N ILE A 55 -18.17 15.72 -12.19
CA ILE A 55 -17.92 14.62 -11.29
C ILE A 55 -16.70 14.92 -10.42
N LEU A 56 -16.91 14.93 -9.11
CA LEU A 56 -15.85 14.91 -8.11
C LEU A 56 -15.73 13.51 -7.49
N THR A 57 -14.56 12.89 -7.65
CA THR A 57 -14.26 11.60 -7.03
C THR A 57 -13.66 11.79 -5.65
N VAL A 58 -14.33 11.31 -4.62
CA VAL A 58 -13.90 11.45 -3.21
C VAL A 58 -13.37 10.11 -2.70
N PHE A 59 -12.14 10.13 -2.20
CA PHE A 59 -11.43 8.95 -1.71
C PHE A 59 -11.51 8.80 -0.19
N VAL A 60 -11.90 7.62 0.28
CA VAL A 60 -12.06 7.26 1.70
C VAL A 60 -11.16 6.08 2.04
N HIS A 61 -10.08 6.32 2.77
CA HIS A 61 -9.06 5.29 3.07
C HIS A 61 -9.51 4.25 4.12
N GLY A 62 -8.75 3.16 4.21
CA GLY A 62 -8.96 2.08 5.17
C GLY A 62 -8.50 2.37 6.60
N TYR A 63 -8.67 1.36 7.45
CA TYR A 63 -8.25 1.36 8.85
C TYR A 63 -6.75 1.63 8.99
N GLY A 64 -6.37 2.55 9.86
CA GLY A 64 -4.99 2.91 10.15
C GLY A 64 -4.25 3.64 9.02
N SER A 65 -4.92 3.98 7.91
CA SER A 65 -4.29 4.67 6.77
C SER A 65 -4.55 6.20 6.79
N SER A 66 -4.32 6.88 5.67
CA SER A 66 -4.50 8.33 5.50
C SER A 66 -4.72 8.68 4.03
N LYS A 67 -4.86 9.98 3.71
CA LYS A 67 -4.92 10.48 2.32
C LYS A 67 -3.74 10.00 1.45
N TRP A 68 -2.60 9.73 2.07
CA TRP A 68 -1.38 9.32 1.37
C TRP A 68 -1.54 8.00 0.64
N LEU A 69 -2.48 7.13 1.01
CA LEU A 69 -2.81 5.93 0.22
C LEU A 69 -3.11 6.28 -1.24
N TRP A 70 -3.79 7.39 -1.45
CA TRP A 70 -4.29 7.83 -2.75
C TRP A 70 -3.29 8.74 -3.48
N ILE A 71 -2.47 9.49 -2.73
CA ILE A 71 -1.55 10.51 -3.27
C ILE A 71 -0.15 9.95 -3.47
N ASP A 72 0.39 9.31 -2.42
CA ASP A 72 1.75 8.76 -2.39
C ASP A 72 1.72 7.37 -1.72
N PRO A 73 1.40 6.32 -2.50
CA PRO A 73 1.20 4.96 -2.04
C PRO A 73 2.31 4.41 -1.15
N TYR A 74 3.56 4.84 -1.37
CA TYR A 74 4.68 4.40 -0.54
C TYR A 74 4.47 4.77 0.94
N PHE A 75 4.04 6.00 1.22
CA PHE A 75 3.73 6.43 2.59
C PHE A 75 2.39 5.89 3.06
N GLY A 76 1.37 5.89 2.21
CA GLY A 76 0.03 5.44 2.56
C GLY A 76 -0.07 3.96 2.95
N THR A 77 0.86 3.14 2.43
CA THR A 77 1.00 1.72 2.71
C THR A 77 2.19 1.41 3.61
N PHE A 78 2.77 2.41 4.30
CA PHE A 78 3.90 2.21 5.23
C PHE A 78 5.12 1.49 4.64
N GLY A 79 5.38 1.64 3.32
CA GLY A 79 6.47 0.97 2.62
C GLY A 79 6.28 -0.55 2.45
N TRP A 80 5.03 -1.03 2.54
CA TRP A 80 4.68 -2.44 2.33
C TRP A 80 4.53 -2.82 0.87
N LEU A 81 4.49 -1.87 -0.06
CA LEU A 81 4.42 -2.16 -1.49
C LEU A 81 5.76 -2.71 -1.99
N ARG A 82 5.70 -3.93 -2.50
CA ARG A 82 6.86 -4.73 -2.89
C ARG A 82 6.60 -5.44 -4.21
N ASP A 83 7.62 -5.57 -5.04
CA ASP A 83 7.56 -6.44 -6.20
C ASP A 83 7.85 -7.89 -5.79
N TYR A 84 6.80 -8.64 -5.51
CA TYR A 84 6.86 -10.08 -5.28
C TYR A 84 6.59 -10.89 -6.57
N ARG A 85 6.35 -10.22 -7.70
CA ARG A 85 6.06 -10.87 -8.98
C ARG A 85 7.33 -11.11 -9.78
N THR A 86 8.35 -10.28 -9.56
CA THR A 86 9.69 -10.45 -10.13
C THR A 86 10.71 -10.85 -9.06
N ASN A 87 11.56 -11.83 -9.40
CA ASN A 87 12.72 -12.13 -8.58
C ASN A 87 13.81 -11.08 -8.87
N PRO A 88 14.57 -10.66 -7.86
CA PRO A 88 15.69 -9.76 -8.10
C PRO A 88 16.76 -10.41 -9.00
N SER A 89 17.45 -9.60 -9.80
CA SER A 89 18.57 -10.09 -10.62
C SER A 89 19.75 -10.54 -9.75
N PRO A 90 20.60 -11.47 -10.24
CA PRO A 90 21.86 -11.78 -9.60
C PRO A 90 22.72 -10.52 -9.38
N ARG A 91 23.47 -10.50 -8.28
CA ARG A 91 24.37 -9.39 -7.95
C ARG A 91 25.81 -9.79 -8.21
N ASP A 92 26.48 -9.03 -9.07
CA ASP A 92 27.90 -9.14 -9.30
C ASP A 92 28.66 -8.32 -8.24
N TYR A 93 29.57 -8.96 -7.51
CA TYR A 93 30.43 -8.30 -6.53
C TYR A 93 31.81 -7.95 -7.10
N GLY A 94 32.11 -8.36 -8.33
CA GLY A 94 33.37 -8.13 -9.00
C GLY A 94 34.47 -9.07 -8.52
N TRP A 95 35.69 -8.73 -8.92
CA TRP A 95 36.90 -9.50 -8.63
C TRP A 95 37.49 -9.12 -7.27
N HIS A 96 37.75 -10.11 -6.43
CA HIS A 96 38.32 -9.91 -5.10
C HIS A 96 39.57 -10.78 -4.89
N GLN A 97 40.60 -10.22 -4.26
CA GLN A 97 41.84 -10.94 -3.94
C GLN A 97 41.67 -11.95 -2.79
N LYS A 98 40.65 -11.76 -1.95
CA LYS A 98 40.29 -12.68 -0.87
C LYS A 98 38.85 -13.18 -1.12
N PRO A 99 38.51 -14.44 -0.78
CA PRO A 99 37.12 -14.84 -0.77
C PRO A 99 36.33 -13.89 0.13
N VAL A 100 35.12 -13.49 -0.29
CA VAL A 100 34.22 -12.68 0.56
C VAL A 100 34.13 -13.41 1.91
N PRO A 101 34.61 -12.84 3.03
CA PRO A 101 35.12 -13.69 4.09
C PRO A 101 33.99 -14.47 4.77
N ALA A 102 34.25 -15.74 5.06
CA ALA A 102 33.36 -16.70 5.73
C ALA A 102 33.09 -16.38 7.23
N HIS A 103 33.24 -15.12 7.66
CA HIS A 103 32.96 -14.64 9.02
C HIS A 103 31.47 -14.41 9.32
N LEU A 104 30.60 -14.63 8.33
CA LEU A 104 29.19 -14.89 8.54
C LEU A 104 28.99 -16.41 8.41
N LEU A 105 28.84 -17.10 9.53
CA LEU A 105 28.45 -18.52 9.62
C LEU A 105 27.07 -18.83 8.99
N MET A 106 26.47 -17.89 8.25
CA MET A 106 25.40 -18.12 7.30
C MET A 106 25.70 -17.37 6.00
N PRO A 107 25.90 -18.04 4.85
CA PRO A 107 26.17 -17.40 3.56
C PRO A 107 24.94 -16.71 2.96
N TYR A 108 23.89 -16.48 3.74
CA TYR A 108 22.63 -15.93 3.30
C TYR A 108 22.53 -14.49 3.78
N ARG A 109 22.69 -13.52 2.86
CA ARG A 109 22.01 -12.24 3.07
C ARG A 109 20.53 -12.54 3.02
N ILE A 110 19.77 -12.10 4.01
CA ILE A 110 18.31 -12.11 3.94
C ILE A 110 17.88 -10.77 3.34
N SER A 111 17.12 -10.82 2.25
CA SER A 111 16.48 -9.62 1.72
C SER A 111 15.00 -9.86 1.49
N PHE A 112 14.25 -8.78 1.47
CA PHE A 112 12.86 -8.80 1.06
C PHE A 112 12.75 -8.51 -0.44
N SER A 113 11.55 -8.69 -0.96
CA SER A 113 11.16 -8.20 -2.29
C SER A 113 11.55 -6.72 -2.48
N PRO A 114 11.98 -6.32 -3.69
CA PRO A 114 12.25 -4.92 -4.00
C PRO A 114 11.06 -4.03 -3.65
N LEU A 115 11.30 -2.81 -3.19
CA LEU A 115 10.24 -1.81 -3.07
C LEU A 115 9.74 -1.41 -4.46
N ILE A 116 8.46 -1.07 -4.54
CA ILE A 116 7.89 -0.37 -5.69
C ILE A 116 7.30 0.96 -5.24
N PHE A 117 7.30 1.92 -6.17
CA PHE A 117 6.81 3.29 -5.94
C PHE A 117 5.77 3.62 -7.02
N PRO A 118 4.57 3.00 -6.97
CA PRO A 118 3.54 3.30 -7.95
C PRO A 118 3.05 4.74 -7.79
N GLU A 119 2.58 5.32 -8.88
CA GLU A 119 1.88 6.60 -8.83
C GLU A 119 0.56 6.45 -8.06
N GLY A 120 0.25 7.40 -7.17
CA GLY A 120 -1.03 7.45 -6.50
C GLY A 120 -2.18 7.74 -7.46
N VAL A 121 -3.31 7.06 -7.27
CA VAL A 121 -4.52 7.22 -8.11
C VAL A 121 -5.01 8.68 -8.17
N PHE A 122 -4.80 9.45 -7.10
CA PHE A 122 -5.12 10.88 -7.07
C PHE A 122 -4.38 11.61 -8.20
N ASN A 123 -3.05 11.44 -8.26
CA ASN A 123 -2.20 12.08 -9.27
C ASN A 123 -2.53 11.55 -10.67
N TYR A 124 -2.75 10.23 -10.79
CA TYR A 124 -3.13 9.61 -12.04
C TYR A 124 -4.41 10.23 -12.63
N LEU A 125 -5.50 10.31 -11.85
CA LEU A 125 -6.77 10.86 -12.32
C LEU A 125 -6.72 12.38 -12.53
N MET A 126 -6.01 13.10 -11.67
CA MET A 126 -5.78 14.55 -11.83
C MET A 126 -5.08 14.85 -13.16
N ARG A 127 -4.02 14.10 -13.52
CA ARG A 127 -3.34 14.23 -14.82
C ARG A 127 -4.22 13.86 -16.02
N LYS A 128 -5.27 13.06 -15.80
CA LYS A 128 -6.28 12.74 -16.82
C LYS A 128 -7.41 13.78 -16.89
N GLY A 129 -7.33 14.86 -16.13
CA GLY A 129 -8.30 15.97 -16.16
C GLY A 129 -9.58 15.71 -15.36
N HIS A 130 -9.53 14.82 -14.37
CA HIS A 130 -10.66 14.55 -13.48
C HIS A 130 -10.49 15.27 -12.13
N GLU A 131 -11.61 15.71 -11.57
CA GLU A 131 -11.63 16.29 -10.22
C GLU A 131 -11.63 15.17 -9.17
N VAL A 132 -10.70 15.26 -8.24
CA VAL A 132 -10.47 14.30 -7.17
C VAL A 132 -10.28 15.02 -5.84
N LEU A 133 -10.72 14.37 -4.77
CA LEU A 133 -10.51 14.82 -3.40
C LEU A 133 -10.11 13.65 -2.51
N ALA A 134 -9.07 13.84 -1.71
CA ALA A 134 -8.62 12.89 -0.70
C ALA A 134 -8.43 13.60 0.65
N TYR A 135 -8.75 12.91 1.74
CA TYR A 135 -8.59 13.44 3.09
C TYR A 135 -8.13 12.33 4.04
N SER A 136 -7.68 12.69 5.24
CA SER A 136 -7.33 11.70 6.27
C SER A 136 -8.39 11.72 7.36
N GLN A 137 -9.05 10.60 7.62
CA GLN A 137 -10.00 10.48 8.72
C GLN A 137 -9.38 10.98 10.03
N ILE A 138 -10.16 11.73 10.81
CA ILE A 138 -9.72 12.32 12.09
C ILE A 138 -9.22 11.21 13.01
N ASP A 139 -9.98 10.12 13.07
CA ASP A 139 -9.59 8.90 13.77
C ASP A 139 -9.48 7.71 12.78
N PRO A 140 -8.27 7.45 12.24
CA PRO A 140 -8.06 6.34 11.32
C PRO A 140 -8.21 4.97 12.00
N PHE A 141 -8.26 4.90 13.33
CA PHE A 141 -8.43 3.65 14.09
C PHE A 141 -9.76 3.58 14.87
N GLY A 142 -10.50 4.69 14.90
CA GLY A 142 -11.78 4.83 15.59
C GLY A 142 -12.93 4.09 14.94
N ASP A 143 -14.13 4.30 15.47
CA ASP A 143 -15.32 3.61 15.01
C ASP A 143 -15.82 4.10 13.64
N ILE A 144 -16.55 3.24 12.95
CA ILE A 144 -17.07 3.49 11.60
C ILE A 144 -18.14 4.61 11.59
N ASP A 145 -18.90 4.80 12.67
CA ASP A 145 -19.95 5.82 12.75
C ASP A 145 -19.35 7.23 12.77
N THR A 146 -18.27 7.41 13.53
CA THR A 146 -17.48 8.64 13.56
C THR A 146 -16.95 8.98 12.17
N SER A 147 -16.35 8.00 11.47
CA SER A 147 -15.86 8.20 10.11
C SER A 147 -16.98 8.49 9.10
N ALA A 148 -18.14 7.85 9.23
CA ALA A 148 -19.30 8.12 8.36
C ALA A 148 -19.90 9.52 8.60
N LYS A 149 -19.94 9.97 9.86
CA LYS A 149 -20.35 11.33 10.22
C LYS A 149 -19.36 12.37 9.67
N GLU A 150 -18.07 12.08 9.73
CA GLU A 150 -17.03 12.92 9.12
C GLU A 150 -17.23 13.05 7.60
N LEU A 151 -17.50 11.94 6.91
CA LEU A 151 -17.82 11.95 5.48
C LEU A 151 -19.08 12.76 5.17
N SER A 152 -20.13 12.65 5.99
CA SER A 152 -21.35 13.46 5.85
C SER A 152 -21.05 14.96 5.94
N ASN A 153 -20.24 15.37 6.92
CA ASN A 153 -19.84 16.77 7.09
C ASN A 153 -18.98 17.26 5.92
N LEU A 154 -18.05 16.42 5.44
CA LEU A 154 -17.22 16.72 4.28
C LEU A 154 -18.08 16.94 3.03
N LEU A 155 -19.05 16.07 2.74
CA LEU A 155 -19.92 16.20 1.57
C LEU A 155 -20.82 17.44 1.65
N LYS A 156 -21.30 17.81 2.84
CA LYS A 156 -22.02 19.09 3.05
C LYS A 156 -21.14 20.30 2.78
N ALA A 157 -19.89 20.25 3.24
CA ALA A 157 -18.92 21.31 3.00
C ALA A 157 -18.53 21.41 1.51
N ILE A 158 -18.35 20.27 0.84
CA ILE A 158 -18.15 20.18 -0.62
C ILE A 158 -19.30 20.88 -1.35
N ARG A 159 -20.57 20.60 -1.00
CA ARG A 159 -21.73 21.27 -1.62
C ARG A 159 -21.71 22.79 -1.41
N LYS A 160 -21.21 23.26 -0.27
CA LYS A 160 -21.10 24.70 0.04
C LYS A 160 -20.01 25.40 -0.77
N ILE A 161 -18.86 24.73 -0.94
CA ILE A 161 -17.67 25.32 -1.58
C ILE A 161 -17.69 25.15 -3.11
N TYR A 162 -18.09 23.96 -3.58
CA TYR A 162 -17.98 23.55 -4.98
C TYR A 162 -19.34 23.47 -5.71
N GLY A 163 -20.44 23.87 -5.05
CA GLY A 163 -21.78 23.79 -5.62
C GLY A 163 -22.30 22.35 -5.77
N LYS A 164 -23.23 22.13 -6.71
CA LYS A 164 -23.86 20.83 -6.96
C LYS A 164 -22.96 19.90 -7.79
N LYS A 165 -21.87 19.40 -7.19
CA LYS A 165 -21.03 18.35 -7.80
C LYS A 165 -21.76 17.01 -7.81
N ARG A 166 -21.60 16.25 -8.90
CA ARG A 166 -21.92 14.82 -8.99
C ARG A 166 -20.81 14.06 -8.27
N ILE A 167 -21.13 13.14 -7.36
CA ILE A 167 -20.13 12.51 -6.48
C ILE A 167 -19.94 11.03 -6.81
N ILE A 168 -18.68 10.63 -6.96
CA ILE A 168 -18.26 9.22 -6.91
C ILE A 168 -17.49 9.00 -5.62
N LEU A 169 -17.91 8.06 -4.79
CA LEU A 169 -17.21 7.68 -3.57
C LEU A 169 -16.36 6.43 -3.84
N VAL A 170 -15.07 6.50 -3.52
CA VAL A 170 -14.14 5.36 -3.62
C VAL A 170 -13.63 5.01 -2.23
N GLY A 171 -13.98 3.84 -1.73
CA GLY A 171 -13.60 3.37 -0.41
C GLY A 171 -12.63 2.20 -0.47
N HIS A 172 -11.46 2.31 0.16
CA HIS A 172 -10.56 1.17 0.36
C HIS A 172 -10.78 0.53 1.72
N SER A 173 -10.82 -0.80 1.79
CA SER A 173 -10.88 -1.56 3.04
C SER A 173 -12.04 -1.06 3.92
N ARG A 174 -11.79 -0.68 5.18
CA ARG A 174 -12.77 -0.04 6.08
C ARG A 174 -13.52 1.13 5.43
N GLY A 175 -12.87 1.93 4.59
CA GLY A 175 -13.45 3.12 3.96
C GLY A 175 -14.72 2.84 3.17
N GLY A 176 -14.83 1.67 2.52
CA GLY A 176 -16.08 1.27 1.85
C GLY A 176 -17.22 0.96 2.82
N ILE A 177 -16.91 0.47 4.03
CA ILE A 177 -17.91 0.29 5.09
C ILE A 177 -18.35 1.65 5.66
N CYS A 178 -17.43 2.60 5.82
CA CYS A 178 -17.74 3.98 6.21
C CYS A 178 -18.69 4.65 5.19
N ILE A 179 -18.47 4.44 3.90
CA ILE A 179 -19.36 4.95 2.83
C ILE A 179 -20.76 4.32 2.95
N ARG A 180 -20.84 2.99 3.09
CA ARG A 180 -22.11 2.28 3.28
C ARG A 180 -22.87 2.80 4.49
N LYS A 181 -22.19 3.02 5.61
CA LYS A 181 -22.79 3.60 6.82
C LYS A 181 -23.29 5.04 6.61
N TYR A 182 -22.53 5.86 5.89
CA TYR A 182 -22.98 7.21 5.53
C TYR A 182 -24.28 7.17 4.71
N LEU A 183 -24.38 6.26 3.74
CA LEU A 183 -25.57 6.14 2.87
C LEU A 183 -26.80 5.59 3.62
N GLU A 184 -26.61 4.72 4.61
CA GLU A 184 -27.70 4.25 5.49
C GLU A 184 -28.33 5.41 6.28
N GLY A 185 -27.53 6.38 6.73
CA GLY A 185 -27.99 7.51 7.55
C GLY A 185 -28.47 8.73 6.76
N THR A 186 -28.45 8.69 5.44
CA THR A 186 -28.72 9.84 4.56
C THR A 186 -30.10 9.70 3.91
N LYS A 187 -30.77 10.82 3.57
CA LYS A 187 -32.07 10.84 2.86
C LYS A 187 -32.03 11.52 1.49
N GLU A 188 -30.96 12.26 1.21
CA GLU A 188 -30.71 12.95 -0.05
C GLU A 188 -29.20 12.93 -0.26
N THR A 189 -28.73 12.56 -1.45
CA THR A 189 -27.31 12.53 -1.75
C THR A 189 -27.05 12.88 -3.20
N SER A 190 -25.92 13.54 -3.47
CA SER A 190 -25.40 13.74 -4.84
C SER A 190 -24.44 12.64 -5.26
N VAL A 191 -24.35 11.56 -4.46
CA VAL A 191 -23.57 10.37 -4.78
C VAL A 191 -24.32 9.58 -5.85
N GLU A 192 -23.66 9.36 -6.98
CA GLU A 192 -24.19 8.57 -8.09
C GLU A 192 -23.54 7.19 -8.15
N LYS A 193 -22.33 7.06 -7.59
CA LYS A 193 -21.57 5.82 -7.62
C LYS A 193 -20.75 5.59 -6.37
N VAL A 194 -20.72 4.33 -5.94
CA VAL A 194 -19.85 3.83 -4.89
C VAL A 194 -18.95 2.74 -5.45
N ILE A 195 -17.64 2.90 -5.28
CA ILE A 195 -16.63 1.92 -5.67
C ILE A 195 -15.91 1.46 -4.41
N THR A 196 -15.98 0.17 -4.08
CA THR A 196 -15.32 -0.39 -2.90
C THR A 196 -14.15 -1.27 -3.31
N LEU A 197 -12.96 -0.99 -2.78
CA LEU A 197 -11.72 -1.71 -3.04
C LEU A 197 -11.37 -2.57 -1.82
N SER A 198 -11.55 -3.88 -1.93
CA SER A 198 -11.31 -4.86 -0.87
C SER A 198 -11.97 -4.53 0.47
N SER A 199 -13.17 -3.95 0.46
CA SER A 199 -13.90 -3.62 1.69
C SER A 199 -14.52 -4.87 2.33
N PRO A 200 -14.26 -5.16 3.62
CA PRO A 200 -14.71 -6.40 4.25
C PRO A 200 -16.21 -6.36 4.60
N HIS A 201 -17.09 -6.43 3.60
CA HIS A 201 -18.55 -6.32 3.77
C HIS A 201 -19.14 -7.42 4.64
N LEU A 202 -18.52 -8.60 4.67
CA LEU A 202 -18.87 -9.72 5.55
C LEU A 202 -17.88 -9.88 6.72
N GLY A 203 -17.00 -8.91 6.92
CA GLY A 203 -15.95 -8.88 7.95
C GLY A 203 -14.66 -9.62 7.55
N THR A 204 -13.66 -9.52 8.42
CA THR A 204 -12.35 -10.18 8.27
C THR A 204 -11.87 -10.85 9.57
N ASN A 205 -11.44 -12.10 9.46
CA ASN A 205 -10.92 -12.89 10.57
C ASN A 205 -9.56 -12.39 11.09
N LEU A 206 -8.86 -11.55 10.34
CA LEU A 206 -7.54 -11.05 10.73
C LEU A 206 -7.59 -10.07 11.91
N THR A 207 -8.75 -9.48 12.20
CA THR A 207 -9.03 -8.77 13.46
C THR A 207 -8.79 -9.63 14.71
N ASN A 208 -8.80 -10.97 14.58
CA ASN A 208 -8.58 -11.88 15.69
C ASN A 208 -7.08 -12.15 15.98
N PHE A 209 -6.16 -11.72 15.11
CA PHE A 209 -4.72 -11.96 15.34
C PHE A 209 -4.18 -11.12 16.51
N LYS A 210 -3.63 -11.81 17.52
CA LYS A 210 -3.06 -11.20 18.75
C LYS A 210 -1.91 -10.23 18.50
N VAL A 211 -1.25 -10.28 17.33
CA VAL A 211 -0.19 -9.33 16.93
C VAL A 211 -0.74 -7.90 16.80
N ILE A 212 -2.01 -7.78 16.41
CA ILE A 212 -2.74 -6.50 16.34
C ILE A 212 -3.11 -6.00 17.76
N LYS A 213 -3.17 -6.90 18.76
CA LYS A 213 -3.66 -6.66 20.13
C LYS A 213 -2.60 -6.31 21.19
N GLN A 214 -1.34 -6.10 20.81
CA GLN A 214 -0.27 -5.58 21.71
C GLN A 214 -0.54 -4.10 22.09
N PRO A 215 0.22 -3.38 22.97
CA PRO A 215 -0.15 -2.02 23.41
C PRO A 215 0.07 -1.00 22.27
N ALA A 216 -0.74 -1.15 21.23
CA ALA A 216 -0.60 -0.56 19.93
C ALA A 216 -0.87 0.94 20.00
N ILE A 217 -1.79 1.39 20.86
CA ILE A 217 -2.03 2.82 21.10
C ILE A 217 -0.73 3.51 21.55
N LYS A 218 -0.03 2.93 22.55
CA LYS A 218 1.24 3.51 23.06
C LYS A 218 2.31 3.52 21.97
N ILE A 219 2.44 2.44 21.20
CA ILE A 219 3.41 2.35 20.10
C ILE A 219 3.08 3.33 18.96
N LEU A 220 1.81 3.44 18.57
CA LEU A 220 1.29 4.29 17.50
C LEU A 220 1.46 5.78 17.85
N ASN A 221 1.21 6.16 19.11
CA ASN A 221 1.29 7.55 19.56
C ASN A 221 2.71 7.98 19.98
N GLN A 222 3.50 7.11 20.63
CA GLN A 222 4.79 7.49 21.23
C GLN A 222 6.01 7.22 20.34
N THR A 223 5.88 6.35 19.34
CA THR A 223 7.00 6.09 18.41
C THR A 223 6.92 7.10 17.26
N ARG A 224 7.74 8.15 17.29
CA ARG A 224 7.76 9.23 16.27
C ARG A 224 7.79 8.70 14.84
N THR A 225 8.58 7.66 14.58
CA THR A 225 8.70 7.04 13.26
C THR A 225 7.40 6.35 12.82
N ILE A 226 6.67 5.72 13.73
CA ILE A 226 5.38 5.06 13.41
C ILE A 226 4.29 6.13 13.27
N ARG A 227 4.26 7.11 14.19
CA ARG A 227 3.35 8.25 14.17
C ARG A 227 3.43 9.03 12.87
N ASN A 228 4.64 9.33 12.40
CA ASN A 228 4.84 10.09 11.17
C ASN A 228 4.28 9.41 9.92
N ILE A 229 3.99 8.10 9.94
CA ILE A 229 3.48 7.41 8.75
C ILE A 229 1.95 7.56 8.66
N TRP A 230 1.24 7.43 9.78
CA TRP A 230 -0.22 7.58 9.78
C TRP A 230 -0.68 9.01 10.13
N ASP A 231 0.14 9.79 10.85
CA ASP A 231 -0.07 11.18 11.30
C ASP A 231 1.05 12.13 10.86
N VAL A 232 1.15 12.38 9.55
CA VAL A 232 2.15 13.30 8.97
C VAL A 232 2.02 14.74 9.50
N SER A 233 0.81 15.18 9.89
CA SER A 233 0.59 16.54 10.43
C SER A 233 0.97 16.67 11.91
N GLY A 234 1.18 15.56 12.63
CA GLY A 234 1.47 15.57 14.07
C GLY A 234 0.30 16.02 14.95
N GLN A 235 -0.90 16.18 14.36
CA GLN A 235 -2.08 16.74 15.03
C GLN A 235 -3.09 15.67 15.45
N ARG A 236 -2.85 14.39 15.13
CA ARG A 236 -3.79 13.29 15.42
C ARG A 236 -3.26 12.41 16.54
N GLU A 237 -4.20 11.80 17.27
CA GLU A 237 -3.92 10.87 18.36
C GLU A 237 -4.83 9.67 18.21
N VAL A 238 -4.27 8.47 18.31
CA VAL A 238 -5.05 7.23 18.41
C VAL A 238 -5.66 7.17 19.79
N LYS A 239 -6.98 7.27 19.87
CA LYS A 239 -7.72 7.16 21.14
C LYS A 239 -8.16 5.72 21.38
N ASP A 240 -8.65 5.08 20.33
CA ASP A 240 -9.22 3.73 20.38
C ASP A 240 -8.79 2.89 19.17
N LEU A 241 -8.98 1.57 19.28
CA LEU A 241 -8.70 0.59 18.24
C LEU A 241 -9.97 -0.21 17.92
N CYS A 242 -10.86 0.38 17.11
CA CYS A 242 -12.22 -0.11 16.86
C CYS A 242 -12.28 -1.17 15.73
N TRP A 243 -11.37 -2.14 15.70
CA TRP A 243 -11.39 -3.21 14.69
C TRP A 243 -12.54 -4.22 14.88
N GLU A 244 -13.16 -4.24 16.06
CA GLU A 244 -14.23 -5.18 16.45
C GLU A 244 -15.46 -5.07 15.53
N GLN A 245 -15.76 -3.86 15.04
CA GLN A 245 -16.86 -3.64 14.09
C GLN A 245 -16.66 -4.38 12.78
N MET A 246 -15.41 -4.68 12.38
CA MET A 246 -15.08 -5.40 11.14
C MET A 246 -14.95 -6.91 11.32
N LYS A 247 -15.27 -7.46 12.49
CA LYS A 247 -15.29 -8.91 12.69
C LYS A 247 -16.39 -9.58 11.85
N PRO A 248 -16.16 -10.80 11.34
CA PRO A 248 -17.21 -11.56 10.71
C PRO A 248 -18.38 -11.74 11.67
N LYS A 249 -19.61 -11.49 11.19
CA LYS A 249 -20.84 -11.54 11.98
C LYS A 249 -20.84 -10.59 13.20
N SER A 250 -20.06 -9.50 13.18
CA SER A 250 -20.18 -8.47 14.20
C SER A 250 -21.61 -7.92 14.23
N PRO A 251 -22.15 -7.53 15.40
CA PRO A 251 -23.46 -6.87 15.47
C PRO A 251 -23.51 -5.64 14.54
N TYR A 252 -22.39 -4.96 14.37
CA TYR A 252 -22.27 -3.81 13.50
C TYR A 252 -22.56 -4.14 12.03
N LEU A 253 -21.86 -5.12 11.44
CA LEU A 253 -22.05 -5.50 10.04
C LEU A 253 -23.41 -6.16 9.80
N LEU A 254 -23.93 -6.90 10.77
CA LEU A 254 -25.26 -7.51 10.68
C LEU A 254 -26.38 -6.46 10.72
N ASN A 255 -26.18 -5.35 11.43
CA ASN A 255 -27.15 -4.27 11.54
C ASN A 255 -26.99 -3.19 10.46
N LEU A 256 -26.01 -3.29 9.57
CA LEU A 256 -25.82 -2.35 8.47
C LEU A 256 -26.90 -2.59 7.41
N LYS A 257 -27.90 -1.69 7.35
CA LYS A 257 -29.13 -1.86 6.53
C LYS A 257 -29.04 -1.32 5.11
N ASP A 258 -27.84 -0.97 4.65
CA ASP A 258 -27.60 -0.44 3.30
C ASP A 258 -27.93 -1.43 2.16
N GLN A 259 -28.33 -2.66 2.49
CA GLN A 259 -28.79 -3.66 1.51
C GLN A 259 -30.13 -3.30 0.84
N GLU A 260 -30.85 -2.28 1.33
CA GLU A 260 -31.90 -1.60 0.58
C GLU A 260 -31.24 -0.54 -0.31
N LYS A 261 -30.77 -1.01 -1.49
CA LYS A 261 -30.11 -0.20 -2.51
C LYS A 261 -30.89 1.12 -2.70
N TRP A 262 -30.20 2.26 -2.56
CA TRP A 262 -30.64 3.49 -3.22
C TRP A 262 -30.76 3.18 -4.71
N PRO A 263 -31.96 3.10 -5.30
CA PRO A 263 -32.13 2.56 -6.66
C PRO A 263 -31.26 3.28 -7.69
N GLU A 264 -30.98 4.55 -7.42
CA GLU A 264 -30.26 5.50 -8.26
C GLU A 264 -28.72 5.47 -8.07
N ILE A 265 -28.20 4.80 -7.03
CA ILE A 265 -26.75 4.71 -6.80
C ILE A 265 -26.20 3.42 -7.38
N GLU A 266 -25.18 3.56 -8.22
CA GLU A 266 -24.47 2.43 -8.80
C GLU A 266 -23.35 1.93 -7.88
N TYR A 267 -23.29 0.62 -7.66
CA TYR A 267 -22.27 -0.02 -6.82
C TYR A 267 -21.30 -0.86 -7.64
N VAL A 268 -20.01 -0.61 -7.43
CA VAL A 268 -18.91 -1.39 -7.99
C VAL A 268 -18.08 -1.98 -6.86
N ALA A 269 -17.99 -3.30 -6.77
CA ALA A 269 -17.16 -3.98 -5.78
C ALA A 269 -15.93 -4.60 -6.44
N VAL A 270 -14.75 -4.35 -5.86
CA VAL A 270 -13.48 -4.86 -6.35
C VAL A 270 -12.81 -5.67 -5.25
N ALA A 271 -12.40 -6.89 -5.54
CA ALA A 271 -11.67 -7.76 -4.61
C ALA A 271 -10.26 -8.05 -5.10
N GLY A 272 -9.31 -8.16 -4.17
CA GLY A 272 -8.00 -8.74 -4.46
C GLY A 272 -7.96 -10.26 -4.23
N GLU A 273 -7.13 -10.96 -5.01
CA GLU A 273 -7.00 -12.42 -4.99
C GLU A 273 -5.58 -12.91 -4.67
N SER A 274 -4.63 -12.00 -4.40
CA SER A 274 -3.26 -12.35 -4.05
C SER A 274 -3.03 -12.13 -2.55
N SER A 275 -2.74 -13.19 -1.81
CA SER A 275 -2.34 -13.05 -0.41
C SER A 275 -0.86 -12.72 -0.23
N ILE A 276 -0.10 -12.55 -1.32
CA ILE A 276 1.36 -12.39 -1.25
C ILE A 276 1.70 -10.92 -1.06
N PHE A 277 2.35 -10.62 0.06
CA PHE A 277 2.86 -9.26 0.35
C PHE A 277 4.35 -9.13 0.03
N THR A 278 5.14 -10.17 0.33
CA THR A 278 6.59 -10.14 0.14
C THR A 278 7.20 -11.54 0.12
N HIS A 279 8.21 -11.71 -0.72
CA HIS A 279 9.17 -12.82 -0.64
C HIS A 279 10.35 -12.45 0.26
N VAL A 280 10.79 -13.43 1.04
CA VAL A 280 12.07 -13.42 1.75
C VAL A 280 13.06 -14.27 0.95
N TYR A 281 14.15 -13.64 0.55
CA TYR A 281 15.22 -14.23 -0.23
C TYR A 281 16.43 -14.54 0.63
N ALA A 282 17.07 -15.66 0.33
CA ALA A 282 18.40 -16.01 0.77
C ALA A 282 19.33 -15.93 -0.45
N TRP A 283 20.43 -15.18 -0.34
CA TRP A 283 21.38 -15.03 -1.46
C TRP A 283 22.42 -16.15 -1.43
N ARG A 284 22.50 -16.96 -2.50
CA ARG A 284 23.50 -18.02 -2.66
C ARG A 284 24.66 -17.52 -3.52
N PHE A 285 25.85 -17.51 -2.95
CA PHE A 285 27.07 -17.09 -3.66
C PHE A 285 27.65 -18.24 -4.49
N ARG A 286 28.01 -17.94 -5.73
CA ARG A 286 28.77 -18.83 -6.62
C ARG A 286 30.07 -18.14 -7.00
N ARG A 287 31.13 -18.94 -7.04
CA ARG A 287 32.43 -18.54 -7.59
C ARG A 287 32.42 -18.81 -9.07
N GLU A 288 32.59 -17.78 -9.88
CA GLU A 288 32.98 -17.94 -11.28
C GLU A 288 34.50 -17.93 -11.32
N SER A 289 35.12 -19.10 -11.48
CA SER A 289 36.57 -19.15 -11.61
C SER A 289 36.97 -18.59 -12.96
N GLY A 290 37.70 -17.47 -12.96
CA GLY A 290 38.61 -17.18 -14.06
C GLY A 290 39.55 -18.37 -14.22
N LYS A 291 39.63 -18.92 -15.44
CA LYS A 291 40.58 -19.94 -15.93
C LYS A 291 41.92 -19.86 -15.15
N ASP A 292 42.51 -20.90 -14.56
CA ASP A 292 42.80 -22.22 -15.09
C ASP A 292 43.50 -23.03 -13.95
N LEU A 293 42.77 -23.91 -13.24
CA LEU A 293 43.34 -24.75 -12.17
C LEU A 293 44.44 -25.69 -12.71
N THR A 294 44.32 -26.09 -13.98
CA THR A 294 45.26 -26.94 -14.70
C THR A 294 46.63 -26.26 -14.89
N LYS A 295 46.67 -24.94 -15.15
CA LYS A 295 47.92 -24.17 -15.19
C LYS A 295 48.61 -24.10 -13.83
N MET A 296 47.83 -23.93 -12.75
CA MET A 296 48.35 -23.87 -11.38
C MET A 296 48.98 -25.20 -10.95
N PHE A 297 48.36 -26.34 -11.27
CA PHE A 297 48.94 -27.66 -11.00
C PHE A 297 50.18 -27.96 -11.87
N SER A 298 50.24 -27.44 -13.11
CA SER A 298 51.43 -27.56 -13.96
C SER A 298 52.62 -26.77 -13.39
N LEU A 299 52.40 -25.53 -12.93
CA LEU A 299 53.41 -24.68 -12.31
C LEU A 299 53.89 -25.21 -10.95
N LEU A 300 53.00 -25.85 -10.18
CA LEU A 300 53.39 -26.52 -8.93
C LEU A 300 54.25 -27.77 -9.20
N LYS A 301 53.93 -28.56 -10.23
CA LYS A 301 54.75 -29.71 -10.62
C LYS A 301 56.14 -29.29 -11.12
N GLU A 302 56.23 -28.20 -11.87
CA GLU A 302 57.50 -27.63 -12.33
C GLU A 302 58.34 -27.07 -11.18
N LYS A 303 57.72 -26.40 -10.20
CA LYS A 303 58.43 -25.85 -9.02
C LYS A 303 58.89 -26.91 -8.01
N ILE A 304 58.15 -28.01 -7.84
CA ILE A 304 58.57 -29.13 -6.98
C ILE A 304 59.76 -29.89 -7.60
N ALA A 305 59.86 -29.91 -8.93
CA ALA A 305 60.99 -30.51 -9.64
C ALA A 305 62.28 -29.69 -9.53
N ASN A 306 62.17 -28.36 -9.35
CA ASN A 306 63.30 -27.42 -9.36
C ASN A 306 63.44 -26.72 -8.00
N ASN A 307 63.99 -27.43 -7.02
CA ASN A 307 64.30 -26.89 -5.69
C ASN A 307 65.19 -25.63 -5.77
N SER A 308 64.69 -24.49 -5.28
CA SER A 308 65.51 -23.35 -4.83
C SER A 308 64.82 -22.67 -3.64
N PRO A 309 65.47 -22.47 -2.46
CA PRO A 309 64.75 -22.17 -1.22
C PRO A 309 64.46 -20.68 -0.94
N ASN A 310 64.71 -19.74 -1.86
CA ASN A 310 64.71 -18.31 -1.53
C ASN A 310 64.15 -17.40 -2.64
N GLU A 311 62.91 -17.63 -3.06
CA GLU A 311 62.13 -16.60 -3.75
C GLU A 311 60.81 -16.37 -3.00
N THR A 312 60.67 -15.17 -2.44
CA THR A 312 59.38 -14.63 -1.99
C THR A 312 58.42 -14.65 -3.18
N VAL A 313 57.44 -15.53 -3.11
CA VAL A 313 56.35 -15.63 -4.09
C VAL A 313 55.55 -14.33 -4.04
N GLU A 314 55.85 -13.39 -4.93
CA GLU A 314 55.00 -12.23 -5.15
C GLU A 314 53.72 -12.67 -5.86
N ASP A 315 52.65 -12.67 -5.06
CA ASP A 315 51.23 -12.59 -5.39
C ASP A 315 50.70 -13.44 -6.54
N SER A 316 50.47 -14.73 -6.27
CA SER A 316 49.35 -15.43 -6.90
C SER A 316 48.03 -14.88 -6.32
N SER A 317 47.65 -13.64 -6.66
CA SER A 317 46.32 -13.14 -6.33
C SER A 317 45.33 -13.86 -7.23
N ALA A 318 44.96 -15.09 -6.83
CA ALA A 318 43.78 -15.75 -7.34
C ALA A 318 42.61 -14.81 -7.08
N LYS A 319 42.21 -14.05 -8.10
CA LYS A 319 41.08 -13.15 -8.02
C LYS A 319 39.83 -14.01 -8.15
N TYR A 320 38.97 -13.93 -7.15
CA TYR A 320 37.69 -14.61 -7.13
C TYR A 320 36.64 -13.68 -7.70
N HIS A 321 35.94 -14.10 -8.74
CA HIS A 321 34.73 -13.42 -9.20
C HIS A 321 33.52 -14.06 -8.53
N TRP A 322 32.72 -13.24 -7.84
CA TRP A 322 31.60 -13.72 -7.03
C TRP A 322 30.28 -13.15 -7.54
N ILE A 323 29.35 -14.05 -7.85
CA ILE A 323 27.98 -13.70 -8.20
C ILE A 323 27.03 -14.28 -7.14
N ALA A 324 26.14 -13.44 -6.63
CA ALA A 324 25.10 -13.83 -5.68
C ALA A 324 23.77 -14.00 -6.39
N TYR A 325 23.19 -15.20 -6.30
CA TYR A 325 21.88 -15.52 -6.88
C TYR A 325 20.82 -15.52 -5.77
N PRO A 326 19.68 -14.84 -5.94
CA PRO A 326 18.62 -14.85 -4.95
C PRO A 326 17.82 -16.15 -5.03
N GLN A 327 17.51 -16.72 -3.88
CA GLN A 327 16.63 -17.88 -3.74
C GLN A 327 15.51 -17.56 -2.75
N THR A 328 14.26 -17.66 -3.17
CA THR A 328 13.11 -17.48 -2.28
C THR A 328 13.05 -18.61 -1.27
N ILE A 329 13.13 -18.29 0.02
CA ILE A 329 13.07 -19.27 1.12
C ILE A 329 11.76 -19.21 1.91
N LEU A 330 11.08 -18.05 1.88
CA LEU A 330 9.80 -17.87 2.55
C LEU A 330 8.94 -16.88 1.76
N THR A 331 7.65 -17.18 1.66
CA THR A 331 6.63 -16.26 1.15
C THR A 331 5.70 -15.90 2.28
N VAL A 332 5.56 -14.61 2.54
CA VAL A 332 4.73 -14.11 3.63
C VAL A 332 3.25 -14.32 3.27
N PHE A 333 2.48 -14.76 4.27
CA PHE A 333 1.08 -15.17 4.23
C PHE A 333 0.73 -16.42 3.40
N LYS A 334 1.40 -16.79 2.31
CA LYS A 334 0.99 -17.91 1.41
C LYS A 334 0.66 -19.26 2.09
N LYS A 335 1.21 -19.55 3.28
CA LYS A 335 1.00 -20.81 4.02
C LYS A 335 -0.05 -20.74 5.15
N ILE A 336 -0.69 -19.59 5.36
CA ILE A 336 -1.65 -19.42 6.46
C ILE A 336 -3.04 -19.89 6.02
N PHE A 337 -3.65 -20.78 6.80
CA PHE A 337 -4.95 -21.38 6.49
C PHE A 337 -6.14 -20.52 6.95
N LEU A 338 -6.22 -19.29 6.44
CA LEU A 338 -7.36 -18.39 6.63
C LEU A 338 -8.08 -18.16 5.29
N PRO A 339 -9.41 -17.93 5.27
CA PRO A 339 -10.12 -17.58 4.04
C PRO A 339 -9.52 -16.38 3.31
N GLU A 340 -9.11 -15.35 4.04
CA GLU A 340 -8.48 -14.11 3.56
C GLU A 340 -7.16 -14.39 2.82
N VAL A 341 -6.45 -15.43 3.22
CA VAL A 341 -5.17 -15.82 2.64
C VAL A 341 -5.35 -16.85 1.53
N ARG A 342 -6.26 -17.82 1.72
CA ARG A 342 -6.48 -18.91 0.76
C ARG A 342 -7.23 -18.45 -0.48
N LYS A 343 -8.17 -17.52 -0.31
CA LYS A 343 -9.09 -17.01 -1.34
C LYS A 343 -9.38 -15.54 -1.07
N GLY A 344 -8.34 -14.73 -1.08
CA GLY A 344 -8.40 -13.31 -0.77
C GLY A 344 -7.08 -12.61 -0.99
N ASP A 345 -7.06 -11.35 -0.59
CA ASP A 345 -5.94 -10.44 -0.80
C ASP A 345 -4.93 -10.44 0.37
N GLY A 346 -5.05 -11.43 1.26
CA GLY A 346 -4.26 -11.58 2.47
C GLY A 346 -4.83 -10.86 3.69
N LEU A 347 -5.75 -9.89 3.53
CA LEU A 347 -6.46 -9.23 4.63
C LEU A 347 -7.98 -9.39 4.59
N VAL A 348 -8.56 -9.59 3.41
CA VAL A 348 -10.00 -9.74 3.18
C VAL A 348 -10.21 -10.87 2.17
N ALA A 349 -11.13 -11.77 2.48
CA ALA A 349 -11.52 -12.84 1.55
C ALA A 349 -12.31 -12.25 0.38
N VAL A 350 -12.15 -12.79 -0.84
CA VAL A 350 -12.88 -12.34 -2.04
C VAL A 350 -14.38 -12.26 -1.77
N ARG A 351 -14.95 -13.32 -1.16
CA ARG A 351 -16.38 -13.36 -0.80
C ARG A 351 -16.84 -12.24 0.13
N SER A 352 -15.93 -11.70 0.94
CA SER A 352 -16.21 -10.62 1.89
C SER A 352 -16.04 -9.25 1.21
N ALA A 353 -15.12 -9.16 0.26
CA ALA A 353 -14.88 -7.96 -0.55
C ALA A 353 -15.97 -7.70 -1.59
N LEU A 354 -16.55 -8.75 -2.17
CA LEU A 354 -17.65 -8.65 -3.12
C LEU A 354 -18.97 -8.39 -2.40
N LEU A 355 -19.70 -7.38 -2.87
CA LEU A 355 -20.98 -6.98 -2.32
C LEU A 355 -22.08 -7.62 -3.17
N LYS A 356 -22.82 -8.59 -2.60
CA LYS A 356 -23.82 -9.43 -3.30
C LYS A 356 -24.82 -8.67 -4.21
N LYS A 357 -25.06 -7.39 -3.95
CA LYS A 357 -25.99 -6.52 -4.71
C LYS A 357 -25.28 -5.41 -5.51
N ALA A 358 -23.98 -5.51 -5.72
CA ALA A 358 -23.26 -4.58 -6.57
C ALA A 358 -23.71 -4.74 -8.03
N ASP A 359 -23.78 -3.63 -8.75
CA ASP A 359 -24.08 -3.61 -10.18
C ASP A 359 -22.93 -4.21 -10.99
N ARG A 360 -21.70 -4.07 -10.49
CA ARG A 360 -20.50 -4.70 -11.06
C ARG A 360 -19.56 -5.22 -10.00
N GLU A 361 -18.95 -6.36 -10.31
CA GLU A 361 -17.96 -7.01 -9.48
C GLU A 361 -16.68 -7.28 -10.30
N TYR A 362 -15.53 -6.97 -9.72
CA TYR A 362 -14.22 -7.23 -10.32
C TYR A 362 -13.32 -7.94 -9.33
N THR A 363 -12.46 -8.80 -9.84
CA THR A 363 -11.38 -9.40 -9.04
C THR A 363 -10.04 -9.20 -9.71
N PHE A 364 -9.03 -8.78 -8.93
CA PHE A 364 -7.69 -8.51 -9.42
C PHE A 364 -6.64 -9.37 -8.69
N PRO A 365 -5.54 -9.75 -9.35
CA PRO A 365 -4.44 -10.49 -8.75
C PRO A 365 -3.55 -9.58 -7.86
N ASN A 366 -4.17 -8.71 -7.07
CA ASN A 366 -3.50 -7.80 -6.14
C ASN A 366 -3.70 -8.24 -4.70
N ASN A 367 -2.74 -7.90 -3.84
CA ASN A 367 -2.93 -7.96 -2.40
C ASN A 367 -3.68 -6.74 -1.88
N HIS A 368 -3.98 -6.73 -0.57
CA HIS A 368 -4.84 -5.71 0.03
C HIS A 368 -4.32 -4.28 -0.11
N GLU A 369 -3.01 -4.07 -0.17
CA GLU A 369 -2.42 -2.73 -0.30
C GLU A 369 -2.29 -2.33 -1.78
N GLU A 370 -1.96 -3.31 -2.64
CA GLU A 370 -1.86 -3.10 -4.07
C GLU A 370 -3.21 -2.78 -4.72
N ILE A 371 -4.32 -3.30 -4.19
CA ILE A 371 -5.65 -3.07 -4.78
C ILE A 371 -6.02 -1.59 -4.86
N ALA A 372 -5.49 -0.75 -3.95
CA ALA A 372 -5.74 0.69 -3.96
C ALA A 372 -4.79 1.47 -4.89
N THR A 373 -3.75 0.82 -5.40
CA THR A 373 -2.58 1.49 -5.99
C THR A 373 -2.12 0.88 -7.32
N SER A 374 -2.84 -0.16 -7.80
CA SER A 374 -2.50 -0.88 -9.02
C SER A 374 -2.99 -0.16 -10.28
N ASP A 375 -2.30 -0.40 -11.40
CA ASP A 375 -2.70 0.11 -12.72
C ASP A 375 -4.09 -0.42 -13.14
N GLN A 376 -4.47 -1.61 -12.70
CA GLN A 376 -5.78 -2.20 -12.94
C GLN A 376 -6.88 -1.39 -12.25
N THR A 377 -6.66 -1.01 -10.99
CA THR A 377 -7.57 -0.13 -10.25
C THR A 377 -7.61 1.27 -10.85
N ASN A 378 -6.47 1.85 -11.22
CA ASN A 378 -6.40 3.15 -11.88
C ASN A 378 -7.21 3.16 -13.19
N SER A 379 -7.07 2.11 -14.00
CA SER A 379 -7.81 1.95 -15.25
C SER A 379 -9.30 1.74 -15.02
N LEU A 380 -9.67 0.93 -14.02
CA LEU A 380 -11.06 0.71 -13.64
C LEU A 380 -11.72 2.03 -13.22
N LEU A 381 -11.11 2.78 -12.31
CA LEU A 381 -11.67 4.03 -11.80
C LEU A 381 -11.85 5.05 -12.93
N LEU A 382 -10.87 5.19 -13.82
CA LEU A 382 -10.98 6.04 -14.99
C LEU A 382 -12.16 5.64 -15.90
N ASN A 383 -12.35 4.34 -16.13
CA ASN A 383 -13.45 3.83 -16.94
C ASN A 383 -14.82 4.05 -16.26
N GLU A 384 -14.89 3.85 -14.95
CA GLU A 384 -16.12 4.06 -14.18
C GLU A 384 -16.52 5.54 -14.12
N ILE A 385 -15.56 6.47 -13.97
CA ILE A 385 -15.79 7.91 -14.07
C ILE A 385 -16.32 8.28 -15.45
N LYS A 386 -15.66 7.80 -16.52
CA LYS A 386 -16.08 8.07 -17.90
C LYS A 386 -17.46 7.51 -18.22
N ARG A 387 -17.83 6.37 -17.64
CA ARG A 387 -19.17 5.80 -17.81
C ARG A 387 -20.22 6.72 -17.19
N THR A 388 -19.99 7.18 -15.96
CA THR A 388 -20.89 8.09 -15.26
C THR A 388 -20.97 9.45 -15.96
N SER A 389 -19.91 9.95 -16.59
CA SER A 389 -19.94 11.22 -17.33
C SER A 389 -20.68 11.17 -18.68
N LYS A 390 -20.96 9.98 -19.21
CA LYS A 390 -21.58 9.79 -20.54
C LYS A 390 -23.11 9.62 -20.48
N GLU A 391 -23.65 9.60 -19.27
CA GLU A 391 -25.06 9.83 -18.95
C GLU A 391 -25.22 11.28 -18.53
#